data_AF-A0A7J2HY59-F1
#
_entry.id   AF-A0A7J2HY59-F1
#
_cell.length_a   1.000
_cell.length_b   1.000
_cell.length_c   1.000
_cell.angle_alpha   90.00
_cell.angle_beta   90.00
_cell.angle_gamma   90.00
#
_symmetry.space_group_name_H-M   'P 1'
#
loop_
_entity.id
_entity.type
_entity.pdbx_description
1 polymer ?
#
loop_
_entity_poly.entity_id
_entity_poly.type
_entity_poly.pdbx_seq_one_letter_code
_entity_poly.pdbx_strand_id
1 'polypeptide(L)'
;EHVDKADRRETAPYADDLFRVLNGSRALILLDEIGRYYDVSNLQPTVISTFLMNLAEALSKYTVREVSVIVSLPYEVMEGKAREAEAMKYIHREELVQAINKVLGRPHVEIIKPVERKDLAEMLRKRIFTYGSEKFEKLAEEFVARELSKEYPSQVRKVLDDREFWKKIRETYPFHPAFIDILEKLAYKLPYLQKTRDAIRIAVQAVLAIREGLYDWLEREINLIAPYHIPLFVDEVLTEILLRNAPREYGVFRLVLRRNVAIPNNYELLRKMRENEFYEHVPVQQLKPLREEDLKAAVKLASVTWLHSLVGLGLPINMGDYPTTADLMYSISPTELDVRGVLDKLRILLPQLIVHGDPESNSARWFFANVPSIEELIEMLRRNIPDESAKKQLAQLLEEGLKGKKGRGRPSKEFKTTPEVFNQHIVVRGVNAIQKEILESNNPVAVVFADKVDKDSVLELLKGRNNVVALAPYIEGYDEPERLSPEDIRGISELAQLESKTYWEALIEMLKYYIVVSEHITEEQLKKFASEEMGGEEFAEDILKMLKAKVSSKRDYYYKHAWNLINRVYQRIYYYRLGSLKTEEGLSLESDKPILPILERFLKEKGLIPECFTGEDLLSVIKD
;
A
#
# COMPACT_ATOMS: atom_id res chain seq x y z
N GLU A 1 -3.57 64.87 6.27
CA GLU A 1 -4.48 65.97 5.92
C GLU A 1 -5.24 65.70 4.61
N HIS A 2 -4.55 65.45 3.49
CA HIS A 2 -5.20 65.30 2.17
C HIS A 2 -6.28 64.19 2.05
N VAL A 3 -6.19 63.11 2.84
CA VAL A 3 -7.18 62.00 2.82
C VAL A 3 -8.11 61.96 4.05
N ASP A 4 -7.85 62.78 5.08
CA ASP A 4 -8.57 62.73 6.38
C ASP A 4 -10.08 63.01 6.22
N LYS A 5 -10.45 63.93 5.32
CA LYS A 5 -11.85 64.24 5.04
C LYS A 5 -12.58 63.10 4.34
N ALA A 6 -11.89 62.36 3.47
CA ALA A 6 -12.47 61.24 2.73
C ALA A 6 -12.65 60.03 3.67
N ASP A 7 -11.66 59.79 4.54
CA ASP A 7 -11.66 58.74 5.57
C ASP A 7 -12.81 58.92 6.57
N ARG A 8 -12.96 60.11 7.18
CA ARG A 8 -14.07 60.42 8.11
C ARG A 8 -15.46 60.32 7.49
N ARG A 9 -15.56 60.39 6.16
CA ARG A 9 -16.81 60.31 5.41
C ARG A 9 -17.04 58.91 4.83
N GLU A 10 -16.14 57.98 5.07
CA GLU A 10 -16.19 56.62 4.51
C GLU A 10 -16.32 56.63 2.98
N THR A 11 -15.63 57.58 2.34
CA THR A 11 -15.61 57.76 0.87
C THR A 11 -14.21 57.55 0.32
N ALA A 12 -14.11 57.12 -0.94
CA ALA A 12 -12.81 56.99 -1.61
C ALA A 12 -12.15 58.37 -1.83
N PRO A 13 -10.89 58.58 -1.42
CA PRO A 13 -10.14 59.79 -1.76
C PRO A 13 -9.92 59.90 -3.27
N TYR A 14 -9.85 61.13 -3.78
CA TYR A 14 -9.59 61.38 -5.20
C TYR A 14 -8.14 61.04 -5.59
N ALA A 15 -7.92 60.75 -6.87
CA ALA A 15 -6.59 60.43 -7.40
C ALA A 15 -5.55 61.53 -7.13
N ASP A 16 -5.95 62.81 -7.15
CA ASP A 16 -5.06 63.94 -6.89
C ASP A 16 -4.60 64.00 -5.42
N ASP A 17 -5.50 63.66 -4.49
CA ASP A 17 -5.19 63.59 -3.06
C ASP A 17 -4.25 62.41 -2.78
N LEU A 18 -4.50 61.26 -3.40
CA LEU A 18 -3.62 60.10 -3.34
C LEU A 18 -2.25 60.41 -3.94
N PHE A 19 -2.17 61.09 -5.08
CA PHE A 19 -0.91 61.52 -5.67
C PHE A 19 -0.09 62.40 -4.71
N ARG A 20 -0.73 63.38 -4.05
CA ARG A 20 -0.06 64.27 -3.08
C ARG A 20 0.50 63.52 -1.88
N VAL A 21 -0.17 62.46 -1.45
CA VAL A 21 0.30 61.61 -0.34
C VAL A 21 1.42 60.68 -0.78
N LEU A 22 1.31 60.09 -1.96
CA LEU A 22 2.21 59.02 -2.40
C LEU A 22 3.50 59.55 -3.03
N ASN A 23 3.44 60.59 -3.86
CA ASN A 23 4.59 60.98 -4.67
C ASN A 23 5.81 61.38 -3.83
N GLY A 24 6.94 60.68 -4.02
CA GLY A 24 8.17 60.90 -3.27
C GLY A 24 8.15 60.38 -1.82
N SER A 25 7.13 59.59 -1.45
CA SER A 25 6.98 59.08 -0.09
C SER A 25 7.92 57.92 0.26
N ARG A 26 8.58 57.29 -0.72
CA ARG A 26 9.44 56.10 -0.52
C ARG A 26 8.68 54.92 0.10
N ALA A 27 7.36 54.88 -0.11
CA ALA A 27 6.49 53.88 0.50
C ALA A 27 6.40 52.59 -0.32
N LEU A 28 6.45 51.45 0.37
CA LEU A 28 5.96 50.16 -0.12
C LEU A 28 4.58 49.91 0.48
N ILE A 29 3.56 49.85 -0.37
CA ILE A 29 2.18 49.59 0.05
C ILE A 29 1.83 48.16 -0.31
N LEU A 30 1.47 47.36 0.70
CA LEU A 30 1.05 45.97 0.53
C LEU A 30 -0.45 45.87 0.84
N LEU A 31 -1.24 45.55 -0.18
CA LEU A 31 -2.67 45.29 -0.05
C LEU A 31 -2.90 43.79 -0.20
N ASP A 32 -2.99 43.08 0.93
CA ASP A 32 -3.21 41.64 0.93
C ASP A 32 -4.70 41.31 1.04
N GLU A 33 -5.17 40.31 0.30
CA GLU A 33 -6.51 39.74 0.44
C GLU A 33 -7.64 40.79 0.30
N ILE A 34 -7.53 41.68 -0.69
CA ILE A 34 -8.45 42.81 -0.87
C ILE A 34 -9.93 42.41 -0.90
N GLY A 35 -10.25 41.19 -1.38
CA GLY A 35 -11.60 40.62 -1.34
C GLY A 35 -12.18 40.52 0.07
N ARG A 36 -11.38 40.16 1.08
CA ARG A 36 -11.81 40.09 2.48
C ARG A 36 -12.25 41.46 3.01
N TYR A 37 -11.60 42.54 2.58
CA TYR A 37 -11.97 43.90 3.00
C TYR A 37 -13.35 44.31 2.50
N TYR A 38 -13.82 43.79 1.36
CA TYR A 38 -15.20 44.01 0.92
C TYR A 38 -16.20 43.34 1.85
N ASP A 39 -15.85 42.16 2.37
CA ASP A 39 -16.75 41.36 3.20
C ASP A 39 -16.84 41.88 4.64
N VAL A 40 -15.75 42.44 5.19
CA VAL A 40 -15.68 42.85 6.60
C VAL A 40 -15.81 44.35 6.87
N SER A 41 -15.67 45.22 5.86
CA SER A 41 -15.58 46.67 6.09
C SER A 41 -16.93 47.36 6.34
N ASN A 42 -18.07 46.70 6.08
CA ASN A 42 -19.41 47.30 6.05
C ASN A 42 -19.57 48.52 5.11
N LEU A 43 -18.54 48.88 4.35
CA LEU A 43 -18.60 49.95 3.36
C LEU A 43 -19.45 49.52 2.17
N GLN A 44 -20.00 50.49 1.44
CA GLN A 44 -20.56 50.15 0.13
C GLN A 44 -19.45 49.61 -0.79
N PRO A 45 -19.67 48.51 -1.52
CA PRO A 45 -18.66 47.91 -2.40
C PRO A 45 -18.07 48.91 -3.41
N THR A 46 -18.88 49.87 -3.84
CA THR A 46 -18.49 50.96 -4.74
C THR A 46 -17.38 51.83 -4.17
N VAL A 47 -17.28 52.00 -2.85
CA VAL A 47 -16.25 52.82 -2.20
C VAL A 47 -14.88 52.20 -2.39
N ILE A 48 -14.72 50.91 -2.07
CA ILE A 48 -13.43 50.23 -2.22
C ILE A 48 -13.06 50.12 -3.70
N SER A 49 -14.05 49.87 -4.59
CA SER A 49 -13.82 49.85 -6.04
C SER A 49 -13.33 51.21 -6.55
N THR A 50 -13.93 52.29 -6.06
CA THR A 50 -13.55 53.66 -6.40
C THR A 50 -12.16 53.98 -5.85
N PHE A 51 -11.82 53.52 -4.65
CA PHE A 51 -10.48 53.69 -4.08
C PHE A 51 -9.41 53.01 -4.93
N LEU A 52 -9.61 51.73 -5.31
CA LEU A 52 -8.67 51.01 -6.17
C LEU A 52 -8.51 51.68 -7.54
N MET A 53 -9.60 52.19 -8.11
CA MET A 53 -9.56 52.94 -9.37
C MET A 53 -8.80 54.25 -9.25
N ASN A 54 -9.03 55.01 -8.17
CA ASN A 54 -8.37 56.28 -7.90
C ASN A 54 -6.89 56.08 -7.56
N LEU A 55 -6.54 55.00 -6.85
CA LEU A 55 -5.17 54.61 -6.57
C LEU A 55 -4.42 54.24 -7.86
N ALA A 56 -5.05 53.41 -8.70
CA ALA A 56 -4.48 53.08 -10.00
C ALA A 56 -4.34 54.33 -10.88
N GLU A 57 -5.31 55.27 -10.84
CA GLU A 57 -5.22 56.54 -11.56
C GLU A 57 -4.08 57.40 -11.03
N ALA A 58 -3.94 57.52 -9.72
CA ALA A 58 -2.83 58.23 -9.11
C ALA A 58 -1.48 57.70 -9.61
N LEU A 59 -1.33 56.37 -9.68
CA LEU A 59 -0.08 55.70 -10.09
C LEU A 59 0.16 55.71 -11.61
N SER A 60 -0.89 55.74 -12.44
CA SER A 60 -0.77 55.66 -13.91
C SER A 60 -0.78 57.03 -14.59
N LYS A 61 -1.63 57.95 -14.13
CA LYS A 61 -1.83 59.27 -14.73
C LYS A 61 -0.72 60.24 -14.33
N TYR A 62 -0.26 60.12 -13.08
CA TYR A 62 0.86 60.88 -12.58
C TYR A 62 2.10 59.99 -12.55
N THR A 63 3.26 60.54 -12.93
CA THR A 63 4.54 59.85 -12.76
C THR A 63 4.93 59.88 -11.28
N VAL A 64 4.26 59.07 -10.47
CA VAL A 64 4.57 58.88 -9.05
C VAL A 64 5.98 58.32 -8.95
N ARG A 65 6.85 59.01 -8.22
CA ARG A 65 8.24 58.58 -8.01
C ARG A 65 8.39 57.91 -6.64
N GLU A 66 9.29 56.93 -6.60
CA GLU A 66 9.73 56.25 -5.37
C GLU A 66 8.58 55.59 -4.59
N VAL A 67 7.56 55.03 -5.25
CA VAL A 67 6.49 54.26 -4.59
C VAL A 67 6.26 52.96 -5.33
N SER A 68 6.00 51.90 -4.57
CA SER A 68 5.53 50.63 -5.12
C SER A 68 4.29 50.16 -4.39
N VAL A 69 3.28 49.74 -5.14
CA VAL A 69 2.04 49.17 -4.60
C VAL A 69 1.93 47.75 -5.08
N ILE A 70 1.84 46.81 -4.14
CA ILE A 70 1.65 45.39 -4.41
C ILE A 70 0.26 45.02 -3.91
N VAL A 71 -0.56 44.48 -4.80
CA VAL A 71 -1.92 44.01 -4.49
C VAL A 71 -1.97 42.52 -4.71
N SER A 72 -2.31 41.75 -3.68
CA SER A 72 -2.57 40.33 -3.83
C SER A 72 -4.03 40.13 -4.26
N LEU A 73 -4.23 39.36 -5.33
CA LEU A 73 -5.52 39.14 -5.95
C LEU A 73 -5.73 37.64 -6.18
N PRO A 74 -6.92 37.07 -5.90
CA PRO A 74 -7.24 35.68 -6.22
C PRO A 74 -7.57 35.47 -7.71
N TYR A 75 -6.62 35.84 -8.58
CA TYR A 75 -6.68 35.65 -10.03
C TYR A 75 -5.77 34.50 -10.48
N GLU A 76 -6.15 33.83 -11.55
CA GLU A 76 -5.31 32.82 -12.19
C GLU A 76 -4.61 33.43 -13.40
N VAL A 77 -3.30 33.20 -13.55
CA VAL A 77 -2.55 33.67 -14.72
C VAL A 77 -2.37 32.52 -15.69
N MET A 78 -3.05 32.59 -16.83
CA MET A 78 -2.88 31.64 -17.95
C MET A 78 -2.26 32.38 -19.14
N GLU A 79 -1.15 31.87 -19.66
CA GLU A 79 -0.48 32.40 -20.87
C GLU A 79 -0.21 33.92 -20.83
N GLY A 80 0.21 34.44 -19.66
CA GLY A 80 0.52 35.86 -19.48
C GLY A 80 -0.72 36.77 -19.37
N LYS A 81 -1.93 36.21 -19.30
CA LYS A 81 -3.17 36.96 -19.06
C LYS A 81 -3.79 36.53 -17.73
N ALA A 82 -4.07 37.51 -16.87
CA ALA A 82 -4.87 37.27 -15.68
C ALA A 82 -6.33 36.98 -16.08
N ARG A 83 -6.86 35.86 -15.60
CA ARG A 83 -8.28 35.50 -15.67
C ARG A 83 -8.82 35.39 -14.26
N GLU A 84 -10.07 35.83 -14.09
CA GLU A 84 -10.79 35.65 -12.84
C GLU A 84 -10.83 34.17 -12.49
N ALA A 85 -10.46 33.80 -11.26
CA ALA A 85 -10.71 32.46 -10.77
C ALA A 85 -12.23 32.22 -10.74
N GLU A 86 -12.69 31.02 -11.12
CA GLU A 86 -14.13 30.69 -11.16
C GLU A 86 -14.81 30.97 -9.81
N ALA A 87 -14.09 30.75 -8.71
CA ALA A 87 -14.50 31.06 -7.34
C ALA A 87 -14.78 32.56 -7.09
N MET A 88 -14.13 33.50 -7.80
CA MET A 88 -14.40 34.94 -7.64
C MET A 88 -15.83 35.32 -8.02
N LYS A 89 -16.40 34.67 -9.05
CA LYS A 89 -17.77 34.97 -9.52
C LYS A 89 -18.86 34.57 -8.52
N TYR A 90 -18.54 33.62 -7.63
CA TYR A 90 -19.49 33.08 -6.65
C TYR A 90 -19.28 33.64 -5.23
N ILE A 91 -18.05 34.10 -4.91
CA ILE A 91 -17.68 34.56 -3.57
C ILE A 91 -17.74 36.09 -3.45
N HIS A 92 -17.42 36.82 -4.51
CA HIS A 92 -17.34 38.28 -4.47
C HIS A 92 -18.34 38.94 -5.43
N ARG A 93 -18.75 40.18 -5.10
CA ARG A 93 -19.72 40.93 -5.89
C ARG A 93 -19.14 41.36 -7.25
N GLU A 94 -19.99 41.45 -8.27
CA GLU A 94 -19.59 41.76 -9.65
C GLU A 94 -18.81 43.10 -9.77
N GLU A 95 -19.13 44.08 -8.92
CA GLU A 95 -18.48 45.39 -8.91
C GLU A 95 -17.02 45.35 -8.43
N LEU A 96 -16.62 44.35 -7.63
CA LEU A 96 -15.22 44.12 -7.25
C LEU A 96 -14.43 43.62 -8.46
N VAL A 97 -14.97 42.61 -9.12
CA VAL A 97 -14.36 41.94 -10.25
C VAL A 97 -14.13 42.92 -11.40
N GLN A 98 -15.13 43.74 -11.71
CA GLN A 98 -15.02 44.81 -12.71
C GLN A 98 -13.97 45.87 -12.34
N ALA A 99 -13.89 46.26 -11.06
CA ALA A 99 -12.89 47.23 -10.60
C ALA A 99 -11.47 46.70 -10.72
N ILE A 100 -11.24 45.45 -10.30
CA ILE A 100 -9.93 44.79 -10.41
C ILE A 100 -9.51 44.65 -11.88
N ASN A 101 -10.40 44.18 -12.77
CA ASN A 101 -10.11 44.07 -14.20
C ASN A 101 -9.71 45.40 -14.82
N LYS A 102 -10.35 46.50 -14.41
CA LYS A 102 -10.04 47.85 -14.87
C LYS A 102 -8.70 48.37 -14.34
N VAL A 103 -8.25 47.91 -13.19
CA VAL A 103 -6.90 48.17 -12.67
C VAL A 103 -5.86 47.35 -13.44
N LEU A 104 -6.10 46.04 -13.60
CA LEU A 104 -5.20 45.12 -14.31
C LEU A 104 -5.03 45.45 -15.81
N GLY A 105 -6.04 46.02 -16.45
CA GLY A 105 -5.99 46.40 -17.87
C GLY A 105 -5.13 47.62 -18.20
N ARG A 106 -4.41 48.20 -17.23
CA ARG A 106 -3.60 49.42 -17.44
C ARG A 106 -2.16 49.07 -17.85
N PRO A 107 -1.56 49.85 -18.78
CA PRO A 107 -0.27 49.52 -19.41
C PRO A 107 0.95 49.53 -18.48
N HIS A 108 0.83 50.05 -17.26
CA HIS A 108 1.92 50.14 -16.27
C HIS A 108 1.73 49.19 -15.08
N VAL A 109 0.75 48.29 -15.12
CA VAL A 109 0.51 47.29 -14.07
C VAL A 109 1.21 46.00 -14.47
N GLU A 110 2.27 45.67 -13.75
CA GLU A 110 2.95 44.38 -13.91
C GLU A 110 2.16 43.28 -13.18
N ILE A 111 1.80 42.23 -13.91
CA ILE A 111 1.10 41.08 -13.37
C ILE A 111 2.14 40.01 -13.07
N ILE A 112 2.44 39.81 -11.78
CA ILE A 112 3.39 38.79 -11.32
C ILE A 112 2.63 37.49 -11.05
N LYS A 113 2.97 36.43 -11.77
CA LYS A 113 2.40 35.09 -11.58
C LYS A 113 2.91 34.48 -10.26
N PRO A 114 2.09 33.70 -9.54
CA PRO A 114 2.60 32.92 -8.41
C PRO A 114 3.69 31.95 -8.85
N VAL A 115 4.86 32.08 -8.20
CA VAL A 115 6.02 31.16 -8.05
C VAL A 115 6.08 30.03 -9.07
N GLU A 116 7.05 30.10 -9.99
CA GLU A 116 7.43 28.98 -10.87
C GLU A 116 8.36 27.98 -10.16
N ARG A 117 8.61 26.82 -10.77
CA ARG A 117 9.50 25.75 -10.24
C ARG A 117 10.86 26.25 -9.75
N LYS A 118 11.48 27.12 -10.56
CA LYS A 118 12.79 27.70 -10.28
C LYS A 118 12.74 28.62 -9.04
N ASP A 119 11.61 29.30 -8.85
CA ASP A 119 11.40 30.20 -7.73
C ASP A 119 11.28 29.42 -6.42
N LEU A 120 10.66 28.22 -6.42
CA LEU A 120 10.56 27.41 -5.20
C LEU A 120 11.94 27.02 -4.66
N ALA A 121 12.85 26.53 -5.50
CA ALA A 121 14.20 26.17 -5.08
C ALA A 121 14.98 27.39 -4.54
N GLU A 122 14.89 28.54 -5.21
CA GLU A 122 15.56 29.76 -4.74
C GLU A 122 14.96 30.30 -3.43
N MET A 123 13.63 30.24 -3.28
CA MET A 123 12.94 30.59 -2.04
C MET A 123 13.36 29.69 -0.89
N LEU A 124 13.47 28.38 -1.11
CA LEU A 124 13.95 27.43 -0.12
C LEU A 124 15.40 27.72 0.26
N ARG A 125 16.27 28.01 -0.71
CA ARG A 125 17.67 28.43 -0.45
C ARG A 125 17.74 29.62 0.49
N LYS A 126 17.03 30.71 0.15
CA LYS A 126 17.02 31.96 0.93
C LYS A 126 16.43 31.80 2.34
N ARG A 127 15.48 30.86 2.53
CA ARG A 127 14.82 30.64 3.82
C ARG A 127 15.57 29.68 4.74
N ILE A 128 16.23 28.67 4.18
CA ILE A 128 16.84 27.57 4.96
C ILE A 128 18.33 27.81 5.19
N PHE A 129 19.03 28.39 4.22
CA PHE A 129 20.48 28.51 4.25
C PHE A 129 20.93 29.97 4.27
N THR A 130 22.10 30.20 4.87
CA THR A 130 22.72 31.53 4.99
C THR A 130 23.65 31.88 3.82
N TYR A 131 23.85 30.96 2.87
CA TYR A 131 24.76 31.14 1.76
C TYR A 131 24.14 31.93 0.60
N GLY A 132 24.95 32.74 -0.08
CA GLY A 132 24.57 33.43 -1.32
C GLY A 132 24.58 32.51 -2.55
N SER A 133 23.95 32.96 -3.63
CA SER A 133 23.79 32.19 -4.87
C SER A 133 25.11 31.70 -5.46
N GLU A 134 26.16 32.52 -5.47
CA GLU A 134 27.49 32.16 -6.00
C GLU A 134 28.08 30.91 -5.32
N LYS A 135 27.87 30.76 -4.00
CA LYS A 135 28.37 29.58 -3.27
C LYS A 135 27.60 28.33 -3.67
N PHE A 136 26.30 28.43 -3.89
CA PHE A 136 25.50 27.31 -4.36
C PHE A 136 25.88 26.89 -5.78
N GLU A 137 26.13 27.85 -6.67
CA GLU A 137 26.62 27.57 -8.03
C GLU A 137 27.95 26.83 -8.00
N LYS A 138 28.91 27.30 -7.19
CA LYS A 138 30.20 26.62 -7.03
C LYS A 138 30.06 25.20 -6.51
N LEU A 139 29.27 25.00 -5.44
CA LEU A 139 29.03 23.67 -4.87
C LEU A 139 28.29 22.75 -5.84
N ALA A 140 27.37 23.29 -6.64
CA ALA A 140 26.67 22.54 -7.68
C ALA A 140 27.63 22.06 -8.78
N GLU A 141 28.54 22.93 -9.27
CA GLU A 141 29.54 22.53 -10.27
C GLU A 141 30.53 21.50 -9.71
N GLU A 142 30.98 21.66 -8.45
CA GLU A 142 31.82 20.68 -7.78
C GLU A 142 31.13 19.31 -7.67
N PHE A 143 29.85 19.29 -7.27
CA PHE A 143 29.03 18.08 -7.23
C PHE A 143 28.90 17.46 -8.62
N VAL A 144 28.50 18.24 -9.63
CA VAL A 144 28.30 17.76 -11.00
C VAL A 144 29.60 17.19 -11.58
N ALA A 145 30.73 17.89 -11.42
CA ALA A 145 32.02 17.41 -11.90
C ALA A 145 32.43 16.09 -11.24
N ARG A 146 32.23 15.97 -9.92
CA ARG A 146 32.53 14.75 -9.17
C ARG A 146 31.66 13.58 -9.63
N GLU A 147 30.35 13.76 -9.77
CA GLU A 147 29.47 12.65 -10.18
C GLU A 147 29.66 12.27 -11.66
N LEU A 148 29.95 13.22 -12.56
CA LEU A 148 30.27 12.92 -13.96
C LEU A 148 31.59 12.15 -14.13
N SER A 149 32.49 12.20 -13.14
CA SER A 149 33.71 11.39 -13.13
C SER A 149 33.48 9.91 -12.79
N LYS A 150 32.29 9.55 -12.28
CA LYS A 150 31.92 8.18 -11.92
C LYS A 150 31.32 7.42 -13.10
N GLU A 151 31.41 6.10 -13.04
CA GLU A 151 30.79 5.22 -14.02
C GLU A 151 29.43 4.71 -13.52
N TYR A 152 28.35 5.08 -14.21
CA TYR A 152 26.99 4.60 -13.94
C TYR A 152 26.53 3.63 -15.03
N PRO A 153 25.59 2.71 -14.73
CA PRO A 153 24.96 1.88 -15.75
C PRO A 153 24.39 2.71 -16.91
N SER A 154 24.48 2.19 -18.14
CA SER A 154 24.07 2.90 -19.36
C SER A 154 22.61 3.35 -19.34
N GLN A 155 21.73 2.54 -18.75
CA GLN A 155 20.32 2.87 -18.59
C GLN A 155 20.09 4.04 -17.62
N VAL A 156 20.87 4.12 -16.53
CA VAL A 156 20.82 5.25 -15.59
C VAL A 156 21.26 6.52 -16.30
N ARG A 157 22.43 6.51 -16.97
CA ARG A 157 22.94 7.66 -17.73
C ARG A 157 21.90 8.19 -18.72
N LYS A 158 21.29 7.30 -19.49
CA LYS A 158 20.24 7.65 -20.45
C LYS A 158 19.07 8.40 -19.78
N VAL A 159 18.57 7.92 -18.65
CA VAL A 159 17.46 8.59 -17.94
C VAL A 159 17.89 9.95 -17.36
N LEU A 160 19.13 10.09 -16.88
CA LEU A 160 19.65 11.37 -16.39
C LEU A 160 19.78 12.39 -17.52
N ASP A 161 20.30 11.97 -18.67
CA ASP A 161 20.47 12.81 -19.86
C ASP A 161 19.12 13.22 -20.46
N ASP A 162 18.22 12.25 -20.68
CA ASP A 162 16.86 12.48 -21.21
C ASP A 162 16.05 13.48 -20.35
N ARG A 163 16.37 13.58 -19.06
CA ARG A 163 15.69 14.47 -18.10
C ARG A 163 16.45 15.77 -17.80
N GLU A 164 17.56 16.03 -18.49
CA GLU A 164 18.45 17.16 -18.26
C GLU A 164 18.90 17.28 -16.78
N PHE A 165 19.16 16.15 -16.12
CA PHE A 165 19.39 16.09 -14.67
C PHE A 165 20.47 17.08 -14.21
N TRP A 166 21.63 17.08 -14.86
CA TRP A 166 22.77 17.94 -14.49
C TRP A 166 22.49 19.43 -14.64
N LYS A 167 21.66 19.82 -15.60
CA LYS A 167 21.23 21.20 -15.79
C LYS A 167 20.27 21.60 -14.66
N LYS A 168 19.28 20.76 -14.35
CA LYS A 168 18.34 20.98 -13.25
C LYS A 168 19.03 21.06 -11.90
N ILE A 169 20.06 20.25 -11.66
CA ILE A 169 20.86 20.32 -10.44
C ILE A 169 21.47 21.71 -10.24
N ARG A 170 22.04 22.33 -11.27
CA ARG A 170 22.58 23.70 -11.16
C ARG A 170 21.53 24.71 -10.71
N GLU A 171 20.28 24.50 -11.13
CA GLU A 171 19.17 25.36 -10.77
C GLU A 171 18.65 25.07 -9.34
N THR A 172 18.56 23.79 -8.96
CA THR A 172 17.89 23.35 -7.73
C THR A 172 18.82 23.05 -6.56
N TYR A 173 20.14 22.99 -6.75
CA TYR A 173 21.10 22.63 -5.69
C TYR A 173 20.90 23.52 -4.43
N PRO A 174 20.86 22.93 -3.21
CA PRO A 174 21.23 21.56 -2.84
C PRO A 174 20.08 20.54 -2.91
N PHE A 175 18.95 20.89 -3.51
CA PHE A 175 17.79 20.01 -3.61
C PHE A 175 17.85 19.17 -4.88
N HIS A 176 17.54 17.88 -4.76
CA HIS A 176 17.33 17.01 -5.92
C HIS A 176 16.10 17.51 -6.71
N PRO A 177 16.09 17.51 -8.06
CA PRO A 177 14.95 18.03 -8.82
C PRO A 177 13.62 17.35 -8.47
N ALA A 178 13.63 16.03 -8.25
CA ALA A 178 12.45 15.28 -7.82
C ALA A 178 11.92 15.71 -6.44
N PHE A 179 12.77 16.27 -5.56
CA PHE A 179 12.34 16.83 -4.27
C PHE A 179 11.49 18.09 -4.48
N ILE A 180 11.88 18.95 -5.41
CA ILE A 180 11.08 20.11 -5.80
C ILE A 180 9.77 19.66 -6.45
N ASP A 181 9.82 18.69 -7.37
CA ASP A 181 8.62 18.16 -8.03
C ASP A 181 7.59 17.61 -7.03
N ILE A 182 8.03 16.86 -6.01
CA ILE A 182 7.09 16.29 -5.01
C ILE A 182 6.56 17.37 -4.07
N LEU A 183 7.37 18.36 -3.67
CA LEU A 183 6.88 19.48 -2.84
C LEU A 183 5.82 20.29 -3.56
N GLU A 184 5.95 20.50 -4.88
CA GLU A 184 4.91 21.12 -5.69
C GLU A 184 3.65 20.28 -5.73
N LYS A 185 3.77 18.98 -5.98
CA LYS A 185 2.60 18.09 -5.98
C LYS A 185 1.88 18.14 -4.64
N LEU A 186 2.60 18.07 -3.52
CA LEU A 186 2.02 18.19 -2.18
C LEU A 186 1.34 19.55 -2.00
N ALA A 187 2.00 20.65 -2.37
CA ALA A 187 1.47 22.01 -2.22
C ALA A 187 0.21 22.28 -3.05
N TYR A 188 0.15 21.78 -4.28
CA TYR A 188 -0.87 22.17 -5.25
C TYR A 188 -1.96 21.12 -5.45
N LYS A 189 -1.71 19.84 -5.15
CA LYS A 189 -2.69 18.76 -5.31
C LYS A 189 -3.37 18.34 -4.02
N LEU A 190 -2.79 18.64 -2.85
CA LEU A 190 -3.43 18.36 -1.56
C LEU A 190 -4.15 19.62 -1.06
N PRO A 191 -5.51 19.69 -1.20
CA PRO A 191 -6.25 20.93 -0.97
C PRO A 191 -6.25 21.40 0.49
N TYR A 192 -5.92 20.51 1.43
CA TYR A 192 -5.84 20.82 2.86
C TYR A 192 -4.47 21.37 3.30
N LEU A 193 -3.46 21.34 2.43
CA LEU A 193 -2.16 21.96 2.68
C LEU A 193 -2.14 23.42 2.22
N GLN A 194 -1.46 24.26 2.99
CA GLN A 194 -1.25 25.66 2.68
C GLN A 194 -0.12 25.83 1.66
N LYS A 195 -0.39 25.48 0.40
CA LYS A 195 0.47 25.65 -0.79
C LYS A 195 1.97 25.78 -0.45
N THR A 196 2.55 26.95 -0.71
CA THR A 196 3.99 27.20 -0.55
C THR A 196 4.44 27.22 0.92
N ARG A 197 3.57 27.56 1.87
CA ARG A 197 3.92 27.63 3.29
C ARG A 197 4.20 26.24 3.87
N ASP A 198 3.34 25.28 3.58
CA ASP A 198 3.54 23.91 4.06
C ASP A 198 4.66 23.20 3.29
N ALA A 199 4.84 23.48 1.99
CA ALA A 199 6.03 23.02 1.27
C ALA A 199 7.35 23.50 1.90
N ILE A 200 7.42 24.78 2.30
CA ILE A 200 8.59 25.31 3.03
C ILE A 200 8.78 24.60 4.37
N ARG A 201 7.69 24.36 5.12
CA ARG A 201 7.76 23.64 6.40
C ARG A 201 8.28 22.22 6.24
N ILE A 202 7.79 21.48 5.24
CA ILE A 202 8.27 20.13 4.91
C ILE A 202 9.77 20.16 4.58
N ALA A 203 10.20 21.11 3.74
CA ALA A 203 11.61 21.24 3.36
C ALA A 203 12.53 21.59 4.55
N VAL A 204 12.08 22.49 5.42
CA VAL A 204 12.80 22.82 6.67
C VAL A 204 12.95 21.58 7.55
N GLN A 205 11.88 20.79 7.72
CA GLN A 205 11.95 19.57 8.53
C GLN A 205 12.86 18.50 7.93
N ALA A 206 12.88 18.34 6.60
CA ALA A 206 13.84 17.46 5.92
C ALA A 206 15.29 17.86 6.23
N VAL A 207 15.61 19.16 6.10
CA VAL A 207 16.95 19.67 6.38
C VAL A 207 17.31 19.55 7.86
N LEU A 208 16.36 19.80 8.76
CA LEU A 208 16.57 19.60 10.20
C LEU A 208 16.84 18.14 10.52
N ALA A 209 16.04 17.20 10.01
CA ALA A 209 16.24 15.77 10.24
C ALA A 209 17.62 15.30 9.73
N ILE A 210 18.06 15.79 8.57
CA ILE A 210 19.40 15.54 8.04
C ILE A 210 20.47 16.09 8.98
N ARG A 211 20.36 17.37 9.38
CA ARG A 211 21.35 18.04 10.24
C ARG A 211 21.51 17.35 11.60
N GLU A 212 20.43 16.79 12.13
CA GLU A 212 20.40 16.10 13.43
C GLU A 212 20.79 14.62 13.32
N GLY A 213 21.25 14.16 12.14
CA GLY A 213 21.76 12.80 11.93
C GLY A 213 20.71 11.71 11.83
N LEU A 214 19.42 12.06 11.70
CA LEU A 214 18.32 11.07 11.67
C LEU A 214 18.33 10.19 10.41
N TYR A 215 19.15 10.56 9.42
CA TYR A 215 19.31 9.84 8.15
C TYR A 215 20.66 9.14 8.01
N ASP A 216 21.56 9.22 9.01
CA ASP A 216 22.91 8.64 8.90
C ASP A 216 22.87 7.11 8.71
N TRP A 217 21.86 6.46 9.31
CA TRP A 217 21.58 5.02 9.13
C TRP A 217 21.14 4.69 7.70
N LEU A 218 20.60 5.64 6.94
CA LEU A 218 20.12 5.44 5.58
C LEU A 218 21.18 5.85 4.54
N GLU A 219 21.87 6.96 4.80
CA GLU A 219 22.85 7.58 3.90
C GLU A 219 23.86 8.40 4.71
N ARG A 220 25.13 7.97 4.73
CA ARG A 220 26.20 8.64 5.50
C ARG A 220 26.62 9.98 4.90
N GLU A 221 26.62 10.09 3.58
CA GLU A 221 26.99 11.32 2.87
C GLU A 221 25.82 11.80 2.01
N ILE A 222 25.11 12.81 2.51
CA ILE A 222 23.96 13.38 1.82
C ILE A 222 24.43 14.53 0.95
N ASN A 223 24.55 14.25 -0.35
CA ASN A 223 24.98 15.22 -1.34
C ASN A 223 23.82 16.05 -1.92
N LEU A 224 22.60 15.49 -1.92
CA LEU A 224 21.39 16.14 -2.39
C LEU A 224 20.23 15.86 -1.45
N ILE A 225 19.42 16.87 -1.19
CA ILE A 225 18.15 16.69 -0.46
C ILE A 225 17.11 16.13 -1.43
N ALA A 226 16.91 14.82 -1.38
CA ALA A 226 15.98 14.04 -2.20
C ALA A 226 14.61 13.77 -1.54
N PRO A 227 13.56 13.35 -2.30
CA PRO A 227 12.21 13.09 -1.78
C PRO A 227 12.15 12.20 -0.53
N TYR A 228 12.98 11.17 -0.46
CA TYR A 228 13.02 10.23 0.66
C TYR A 228 13.60 10.84 1.95
N HIS A 229 14.16 12.05 1.90
CA HIS A 229 14.57 12.82 3.08
C HIS A 229 13.42 13.60 3.75
N ILE A 230 12.21 13.54 3.20
CA ILE A 230 11.03 13.97 3.95
C ILE A 230 10.86 12.97 5.11
N PRO A 231 10.90 13.41 6.39
CA PRO A 231 11.04 12.51 7.54
C PRO A 231 9.70 11.88 7.93
N LEU A 232 9.24 10.94 7.09
CA LEU A 232 7.98 10.22 7.28
C LEU A 232 7.95 9.41 8.58
N PHE A 233 9.12 9.02 9.09
CA PHE A 233 9.27 8.30 10.37
C PHE A 233 9.28 9.21 11.60
N VAL A 234 9.20 10.54 11.44
CA VAL A 234 9.00 11.49 12.54
C VAL A 234 7.50 11.77 12.67
N ASP A 235 6.86 11.29 13.74
CA ASP A 235 5.40 11.32 13.90
C ASP A 235 4.85 12.76 13.93
N GLU A 236 5.63 13.72 14.44
CA GLU A 236 5.28 15.15 14.44
C GLU A 236 5.23 15.71 13.01
N VAL A 237 6.17 15.34 12.14
CA VAL A 237 6.16 15.80 10.74
C VAL A 237 4.99 15.18 9.98
N LEU A 238 4.72 13.90 10.23
CA LEU A 238 3.58 13.21 9.63
C LEU A 238 2.25 13.84 10.08
N THR A 239 2.06 14.01 11.38
CA THR A 239 0.76 14.37 11.97
C THR A 239 0.51 15.88 11.96
N GLU A 240 1.53 16.71 12.22
CA GLU A 240 1.37 18.16 12.38
C GLU A 240 1.66 18.95 11.09
N ILE A 241 2.23 18.32 10.07
CA ILE A 241 2.53 18.99 8.79
C ILE A 241 1.83 18.27 7.64
N LEU A 242 2.17 17.00 7.39
CA LEU A 242 1.64 16.29 6.22
C LEU A 242 0.16 15.94 6.34
N LEU A 243 -0.35 15.63 7.55
CA LEU A 243 -1.73 15.17 7.76
C LEU A 243 -2.57 16.07 8.68
N ARG A 244 -2.06 17.25 9.10
CA ARG A 244 -2.67 18.08 10.16
C ARG A 244 -4.15 18.40 9.97
N ASN A 245 -4.53 18.73 8.75
CA ASN A 245 -5.90 19.07 8.37
C ASN A 245 -6.43 18.11 7.29
N ALA A 246 -5.80 16.95 7.15
CA ALA A 246 -6.16 16.03 6.10
C ALA A 246 -7.58 15.49 6.35
N PRO A 247 -8.43 15.41 5.32
CA PRO A 247 -9.71 14.70 5.40
C PRO A 247 -9.53 13.27 5.92
N ARG A 248 -10.58 12.68 6.50
CA ARG A 248 -10.52 11.34 7.10
C ARG A 248 -9.99 10.27 6.14
N GLU A 249 -10.29 10.41 4.85
CA GLU A 249 -9.82 9.57 3.75
C GLU A 249 -8.28 9.45 3.66
N TYR A 250 -7.53 10.39 4.23
CA TYR A 250 -6.06 10.33 4.25
C TYR A 250 -5.51 9.54 5.44
N GLY A 251 -6.34 9.19 6.43
CA GLY A 251 -5.94 8.44 7.62
C GLY A 251 -5.32 7.07 7.29
N VAL A 252 -5.83 6.42 6.25
CA VAL A 252 -5.32 5.17 5.68
C VAL A 252 -3.83 5.23 5.33
N PHE A 253 -3.31 6.39 4.90
CA PHE A 253 -1.92 6.52 4.49
C PHE A 253 -0.97 6.41 5.69
N ARG A 254 -1.44 6.71 6.91
CA ARG A 254 -0.66 6.44 8.13
C ARG A 254 -0.49 4.93 8.37
N LEU A 255 -1.52 4.14 8.09
CA LEU A 255 -1.47 2.68 8.20
C LEU A 255 -0.57 2.10 7.10
N VAL A 256 -0.76 2.56 5.86
CA VAL A 256 0.07 2.17 4.71
C VAL A 256 1.55 2.47 4.99
N LEU A 257 1.86 3.64 5.54
CA LEU A 257 3.22 4.03 5.92
C LEU A 257 3.80 3.05 6.95
N ARG A 258 3.08 2.86 8.06
CA ARG A 258 3.49 2.00 9.19
C ARG A 258 3.69 0.54 8.82
N ARG A 259 3.01 0.06 7.77
CA ARG A 259 3.09 -1.34 7.36
C ARG A 259 4.08 -1.58 6.22
N ASN A 260 4.33 -0.60 5.36
CA ASN A 260 5.08 -0.83 4.12
C ASN A 260 6.35 0.01 3.99
N VAL A 261 6.49 1.09 4.77
CA VAL A 261 7.56 2.08 4.57
C VAL A 261 8.40 2.23 5.83
N ALA A 262 7.83 2.80 6.88
CA ALA A 262 8.52 3.11 8.12
C ALA A 262 7.53 3.27 9.28
N ILE A 263 7.99 2.96 10.49
CA ILE A 263 7.26 3.12 11.75
C ILE A 263 7.55 4.54 12.28
N PRO A 264 6.54 5.43 12.36
CA PRO A 264 6.73 6.75 12.93
C PRO A 264 6.99 6.69 14.43
N ASN A 265 8.01 7.42 14.86
CA ASN A 265 8.42 7.57 16.24
C ASN A 265 8.46 9.06 16.61
N ASN A 266 8.41 9.34 17.92
CA ASN A 266 8.55 10.71 18.43
C ASN A 266 9.96 11.26 18.15
N TYR A 267 10.05 12.53 17.80
CA TYR A 267 11.32 13.19 17.49
C TYR A 267 12.36 13.10 18.62
N GLU A 268 11.96 13.31 19.89
CA GLU A 268 12.89 13.28 21.03
C GLU A 268 13.43 11.87 21.32
N LEU A 269 12.68 10.84 20.93
CA LEU A 269 13.12 9.45 21.02
C LEU A 269 14.14 9.14 19.92
N LEU A 270 13.84 9.53 18.68
CA LEU A 270 14.74 9.35 17.53
C LEU A 270 16.09 10.04 17.73
N ARG A 271 16.11 11.25 18.29
CA ARG A 271 17.36 11.99 18.55
C ARG A 271 18.28 11.31 19.57
N LYS A 272 17.74 10.44 20.42
CA LYS A 272 18.52 9.70 21.44
C LYS A 272 18.97 8.32 20.96
N MET A 273 18.45 7.84 19.83
CA MET A 273 18.81 6.54 19.27
C MET A 273 20.21 6.56 18.68
N ARG A 274 20.93 5.44 18.82
CA ARG A 274 22.14 5.17 18.04
C ARG A 274 21.77 4.59 16.68
N GLU A 275 22.68 4.66 15.71
CA GLU A 275 22.48 4.19 14.34
C GLU A 275 21.88 2.76 14.27
N ASN A 276 22.39 1.82 15.07
CA ASN A 276 21.89 0.44 15.10
C ASN A 276 20.42 0.32 15.56
N GLU A 277 19.95 1.24 16.41
CA GLU A 277 18.59 1.25 16.91
C GLU A 277 17.60 1.73 15.83
N PHE A 278 18.05 2.52 14.85
CA PHE A 278 17.21 2.90 13.72
C PHE A 278 16.81 1.70 12.87
N TYR A 279 17.73 0.78 12.58
CA TYR A 279 17.41 -0.44 11.81
C TYR A 279 16.36 -1.33 12.50
N GLU A 280 16.26 -1.24 13.83
CA GLU A 280 15.27 -1.99 14.60
C GLU A 280 13.93 -1.26 14.77
N HIS A 281 13.93 0.06 14.86
CA HIS A 281 12.73 0.81 15.25
C HIS A 281 12.07 1.61 14.12
N VAL A 282 12.76 1.85 13.01
CA VAL A 282 12.25 2.65 11.89
C VAL A 282 11.76 1.80 10.73
N PRO A 283 12.52 0.86 10.14
CA PRO A 283 12.00 -0.03 9.09
C PRO A 283 10.89 -0.94 9.60
N VAL A 284 9.93 -1.22 8.71
CA VAL A 284 8.85 -2.18 8.99
C VAL A 284 9.38 -3.62 9.00
N GLN A 285 8.69 -4.52 9.70
CA GLN A 285 9.14 -5.91 9.93
C GLN A 285 9.45 -6.68 8.64
N GLN A 286 8.74 -6.37 7.55
CA GLN A 286 8.91 -7.00 6.24
C GLN A 286 10.24 -6.63 5.58
N LEU A 287 10.83 -5.48 5.92
CA LEU A 287 12.10 -5.00 5.34
C LEU A 287 13.32 -5.44 6.14
N LYS A 288 13.16 -5.72 7.44
CA LYS A 288 14.27 -6.11 8.33
C LYS A 288 15.07 -7.35 7.89
N PRO A 289 14.49 -8.39 7.25
CA PRO A 289 15.26 -9.55 6.80
C PRO A 289 16.21 -9.26 5.62
N LEU A 290 16.12 -8.09 5.01
CA LEU A 290 16.94 -7.73 3.86
C LEU A 290 18.37 -7.39 4.28
N ARG A 291 19.30 -7.57 3.34
CA ARG A 291 20.65 -7.03 3.49
C ARG A 291 20.58 -5.51 3.60
N GLU A 292 21.52 -4.92 4.33
CA GLU A 292 21.51 -3.49 4.68
C GLU A 292 21.36 -2.57 3.44
N GLU A 293 22.11 -2.81 2.37
CA GLU A 293 22.02 -2.04 1.12
C GLU A 293 20.65 -2.17 0.45
N ASP A 294 20.09 -3.38 0.46
CA ASP A 294 18.78 -3.67 -0.12
C ASP A 294 17.65 -3.03 0.70
N LEU A 295 17.79 -3.05 2.03
CA LEU A 295 16.89 -2.37 2.97
C LEU A 295 16.89 -0.87 2.75
N LYS A 296 18.08 -0.26 2.68
CA LYS A 296 18.25 1.18 2.43
C LYS A 296 17.58 1.60 1.12
N ALA A 297 17.84 0.88 0.04
CA ALA A 297 17.21 1.14 -1.26
C ALA A 297 15.68 0.97 -1.20
N ALA A 298 15.19 -0.08 -0.55
CA ALA A 298 13.76 -0.34 -0.39
C ALA A 298 13.06 0.80 0.38
N VAL A 299 13.63 1.27 1.49
CA VAL A 299 13.09 2.39 2.28
C VAL A 299 13.04 3.68 1.45
N LYS A 300 14.10 3.99 0.69
CA LYS A 300 14.13 5.16 -0.20
C LYS A 300 12.99 5.10 -1.22
N LEU A 301 12.89 3.99 -1.95
CA LEU A 301 11.86 3.78 -2.99
C LEU A 301 10.44 3.78 -2.41
N ALA A 302 10.22 3.11 -1.28
CA ALA A 302 8.93 3.06 -0.60
C ALA A 302 8.48 4.44 -0.11
N SER A 303 9.41 5.25 0.43
CA SER A 303 9.12 6.62 0.87
C SER A 303 8.68 7.51 -0.28
N VAL A 304 9.39 7.46 -1.42
CA VAL A 304 8.99 8.21 -2.62
C VAL A 304 7.63 7.74 -3.11
N THR A 305 7.42 6.44 -3.19
CA THR A 305 6.15 5.89 -3.69
C THR A 305 4.98 6.28 -2.79
N TRP A 306 5.18 6.29 -1.47
CA TRP A 306 4.17 6.72 -0.50
C TRP A 306 3.78 8.18 -0.68
N LEU A 307 4.75 9.09 -0.87
CA LEU A 307 4.48 10.51 -1.11
C LEU A 307 3.62 10.72 -2.36
N HIS A 308 3.92 10.00 -3.43
CA HIS A 308 3.09 10.06 -4.64
C HIS A 308 1.73 9.38 -4.47
N SER A 309 1.65 8.33 -3.64
CA SER A 309 0.38 7.66 -3.34
C SER A 309 -0.53 8.57 -2.53
N LEU A 310 0.02 9.35 -1.61
CA LEU A 310 -0.69 10.39 -0.86
C LEU A 310 -1.27 11.44 -1.81
N VAL A 311 -0.47 11.92 -2.76
CA VAL A 311 -0.91 12.88 -3.80
C VAL A 311 -2.04 12.31 -4.66
N GLY A 312 -1.90 11.05 -5.10
CA GLY A 312 -2.89 10.39 -5.94
C GLY A 312 -4.06 9.74 -5.19
N LEU A 313 -4.12 9.88 -3.86
CA LEU A 313 -5.12 9.22 -3.00
C LEU A 313 -5.13 7.69 -3.10
N GLY A 314 -4.11 7.06 -3.69
CA GLY A 314 -4.06 5.60 -3.87
C GLY A 314 -5.22 5.05 -4.72
N LEU A 315 -5.86 5.91 -5.52
CA LEU A 315 -6.96 5.60 -6.42
C LEU A 315 -6.48 5.40 -7.87
N PRO A 316 -6.94 4.35 -8.59
CA PRO A 316 -6.55 4.13 -9.98
C PRO A 316 -6.95 5.23 -10.97
N ILE A 317 -7.87 6.13 -10.62
CA ILE A 317 -8.23 7.26 -11.48
C ILE A 317 -7.10 8.30 -11.58
N ASN A 318 -6.22 8.38 -10.57
CA ASN A 318 -5.13 9.34 -10.49
C ASN A 318 -3.80 8.79 -11.01
N MET A 319 -3.84 7.87 -11.98
CA MET A 319 -2.63 7.22 -12.51
C MET A 319 -1.54 8.20 -12.96
N GLY A 320 -1.91 9.39 -13.43
CA GLY A 320 -0.94 10.44 -13.83
C GLY A 320 -0.02 10.91 -12.70
N ASP A 321 -0.39 10.69 -11.44
CA ASP A 321 0.37 11.14 -10.28
C ASP A 321 1.40 10.15 -9.76
N TYR A 322 1.21 8.87 -10.06
CA TYR A 322 2.06 7.80 -9.61
C TYR A 322 3.37 7.72 -10.42
N PRO A 323 4.50 7.48 -9.74
CA PRO A 323 5.80 7.44 -10.37
C PRO A 323 5.89 6.17 -11.23
N THR A 324 6.46 6.32 -12.40
CA THR A 324 6.92 5.19 -13.20
C THR A 324 8.17 4.56 -12.56
N THR A 325 8.54 3.35 -12.97
CA THR A 325 9.81 2.74 -12.55
C THR A 325 11.01 3.65 -12.86
N ALA A 326 10.99 4.33 -14.01
CA ALA A 326 11.99 5.33 -14.38
C ALA A 326 11.95 6.58 -13.47
N ASP A 327 10.77 7.02 -13.04
CA ASP A 327 10.63 8.12 -12.07
C ASP A 327 11.20 7.74 -10.70
N LEU A 328 10.96 6.50 -10.26
CA LEU A 328 11.49 6.00 -8.99
C LEU A 328 13.02 5.91 -9.02
N MET A 329 13.60 5.34 -10.09
CA MET A 329 15.06 5.34 -10.29
C MET A 329 15.63 6.76 -10.31
N TYR A 330 14.97 7.67 -11.04
CA TYR A 330 15.35 9.09 -11.09
C TYR A 330 15.28 9.76 -9.72
N SER A 331 14.28 9.43 -8.89
CA SER A 331 14.07 10.08 -7.58
C SER A 331 15.13 9.77 -6.53
N ILE A 332 15.87 8.67 -6.71
CA ILE A 332 16.98 8.25 -5.86
C ILE A 332 18.35 8.45 -6.53
N SER A 333 18.39 9.14 -7.66
CA SER A 333 19.62 9.39 -8.42
C SER A 333 20.47 10.52 -7.81
N PRO A 334 21.79 10.57 -8.08
CA PRO A 334 22.57 9.60 -8.85
C PRO A 334 22.71 8.27 -8.09
N THR A 335 22.54 7.15 -8.80
CA THR A 335 22.55 5.80 -8.23
C THR A 335 23.13 4.79 -9.21
N GLU A 336 23.67 3.68 -8.70
CA GLU A 336 24.08 2.53 -9.49
C GLU A 336 22.92 1.55 -9.74
N LEU A 337 21.77 1.76 -9.10
CA LEU A 337 20.58 0.95 -9.31
C LEU A 337 19.94 1.32 -10.66
N ASP A 338 20.07 0.43 -11.63
CA ASP A 338 19.33 0.53 -12.90
C ASP A 338 17.85 0.15 -12.71
N VAL A 339 17.07 0.16 -13.79
CA VAL A 339 15.64 -0.16 -13.73
C VAL A 339 15.41 -1.58 -13.19
N ARG A 340 16.25 -2.55 -13.54
CA ARG A 340 16.12 -3.92 -13.03
C ARG A 340 16.38 -3.98 -11.53
N GLY A 341 17.43 -3.30 -11.06
CA GLY A 341 17.73 -3.17 -9.64
C GLY A 341 16.58 -2.55 -8.86
N VAL A 342 15.96 -1.49 -9.39
CA VAL A 342 14.76 -0.87 -8.80
C VAL A 342 13.58 -1.84 -8.77
N LEU A 343 13.31 -2.55 -9.86
CA LEU A 343 12.24 -3.56 -9.92
C LEU A 343 12.44 -4.67 -8.90
N ASP A 344 13.67 -5.17 -8.73
CA ASP A 344 13.98 -6.19 -7.74
C ASP A 344 13.72 -5.69 -6.31
N LYS A 345 13.94 -4.39 -6.04
CA LYS A 345 13.57 -3.79 -4.74
C LYS A 345 12.07 -3.60 -4.59
N LEU A 346 11.38 -3.15 -5.64
CA LEU A 346 9.91 -3.00 -5.62
C LEU A 346 9.21 -4.36 -5.45
N ARG A 347 9.79 -5.44 -5.97
CA ARG A 347 9.30 -6.81 -5.78
C ARG A 347 9.27 -7.21 -4.31
N ILE A 348 10.23 -6.74 -3.52
CA ILE A 348 10.25 -6.98 -2.08
C ILE A 348 9.12 -6.21 -1.37
N LEU A 349 8.72 -5.06 -1.91
CA LEU A 349 7.62 -4.21 -1.42
C LEU A 349 6.21 -4.70 -1.86
N LEU A 350 6.11 -5.79 -2.65
CA LEU A 350 4.90 -6.21 -3.35
C LEU A 350 3.66 -6.65 -2.54
N PRO A 351 3.65 -6.90 -1.22
CA PRO A 351 2.42 -7.34 -0.57
C PRO A 351 1.25 -6.34 -0.71
N GLN A 352 1.54 -5.04 -0.87
CA GLN A 352 0.52 -3.98 -0.97
C GLN A 352 0.79 -2.92 -2.04
N LEU A 353 1.94 -2.97 -2.69
CA LEU A 353 2.28 -2.06 -3.77
C LEU A 353 1.53 -2.48 -5.05
N ILE A 354 0.68 -1.60 -5.58
CA ILE A 354 0.00 -1.81 -6.85
C ILE A 354 0.90 -1.36 -7.99
N VAL A 355 0.97 -2.20 -9.02
CA VAL A 355 1.60 -1.89 -10.30
C VAL A 355 0.54 -1.78 -11.39
N HIS A 356 0.66 -0.76 -12.23
CA HIS A 356 -0.14 -0.58 -13.43
C HIS A 356 0.73 -0.49 -14.67
N GLY A 357 0.40 -1.28 -15.69
CA GLY A 357 1.23 -1.52 -16.86
C GLY A 357 2.04 -2.81 -16.72
N ASP A 358 2.98 -3.03 -17.64
CA ASP A 358 3.90 -4.16 -17.59
C ASP A 358 4.88 -3.98 -16.42
N PRO A 359 4.89 -4.86 -15.39
CA PRO A 359 5.75 -4.73 -14.22
C PRO A 359 7.25 -4.76 -14.54
N GLU A 360 7.66 -5.29 -15.70
CA GLU A 360 9.06 -5.30 -16.12
C GLU A 360 9.45 -4.03 -16.90
N SER A 361 8.48 -3.17 -17.19
CA SER A 361 8.69 -1.95 -17.96
C SER A 361 9.21 -0.80 -17.11
N ASN A 362 10.03 0.06 -17.72
CA ASN A 362 10.43 1.33 -17.12
C ASN A 362 9.27 2.33 -16.97
N SER A 363 8.15 2.10 -17.68
CA SER A 363 6.94 2.92 -17.67
C SER A 363 5.84 2.41 -16.73
N ALA A 364 6.07 1.25 -16.07
CA ALA A 364 5.14 0.72 -15.08
C ALA A 364 4.95 1.70 -13.94
N ARG A 365 3.71 1.97 -13.53
CA ARG A 365 3.39 2.92 -12.46
C ARG A 365 3.15 2.21 -11.14
N TRP A 366 3.70 2.76 -10.06
CA TRP A 366 3.71 2.14 -8.75
C TRP A 366 3.07 3.03 -7.70
N PHE A 367 2.17 2.48 -6.90
CA PHE A 367 1.53 3.21 -5.81
C PHE A 367 1.00 2.28 -4.73
N PHE A 368 0.88 2.79 -3.52
CA PHE A 368 0.12 2.14 -2.46
C PHE A 368 -1.35 2.49 -2.61
N ALA A 369 -2.19 1.45 -2.61
CA ALA A 369 -3.62 1.63 -2.65
C ALA A 369 -4.15 2.22 -1.34
N ASN A 370 -5.22 3.00 -1.44
CA ASN A 370 -6.07 3.37 -0.29
C ASN A 370 -6.96 2.20 0.17
N VAL A 371 -6.81 1.03 -0.45
CA VAL A 371 -7.66 -0.11 -0.12
C VAL A 371 -7.12 -0.78 1.13
N PRO A 372 -7.87 -0.77 2.25
CA PRO A 372 -7.44 -1.44 3.45
C PRO A 372 -7.18 -2.92 3.13
N SER A 373 -6.07 -3.44 3.65
CA SER A 373 -5.57 -4.73 3.23
C SER A 373 -6.54 -5.82 3.65
N ILE A 374 -7.08 -6.55 2.67
CA ILE A 374 -7.91 -7.72 2.93
C ILE A 374 -7.13 -8.74 3.77
N GLU A 375 -5.81 -8.81 3.63
CA GLU A 375 -4.95 -9.67 4.44
C GLU A 375 -4.97 -9.29 5.93
N GLU A 376 -5.07 -8.00 6.29
CA GLU A 376 -5.25 -7.57 7.68
C GLU A 376 -6.62 -7.98 8.23
N LEU A 377 -7.68 -7.76 7.45
CA LEU A 377 -9.03 -8.18 7.82
C LEU A 377 -9.07 -9.70 8.00
N ILE A 378 -8.45 -10.44 7.09
CA ILE A 378 -8.32 -11.89 7.17
C ILE A 378 -7.59 -12.27 8.46
N GLU A 379 -6.43 -11.68 8.74
CA GLU A 379 -5.61 -12.00 9.91
C GLU A 379 -6.35 -11.71 11.23
N MET A 380 -7.03 -10.56 11.30
CA MET A 380 -7.82 -10.16 12.46
C MET A 380 -8.96 -11.15 12.74
N LEU A 381 -9.71 -11.52 11.70
CA LEU A 381 -10.81 -12.48 11.82
C LEU A 381 -10.31 -13.89 12.10
N ARG A 382 -9.17 -14.29 11.51
CA ARG A 382 -8.54 -15.60 11.69
C ARG A 382 -8.16 -15.89 13.13
N ARG A 383 -7.74 -14.87 13.89
CA ARG A 383 -7.46 -15.00 15.34
C ARG A 383 -8.67 -15.42 16.16
N ASN A 384 -9.87 -15.13 15.67
CA ASN A 384 -11.13 -15.47 16.34
C ASN A 384 -11.69 -16.83 15.91
N ILE A 385 -11.05 -17.53 14.96
CA ILE A 385 -11.51 -18.84 14.50
C ILE A 385 -10.91 -19.94 15.39
N PRO A 386 -11.73 -20.69 16.15
CA PRO A 386 -11.25 -21.78 16.98
C PRO A 386 -10.84 -22.99 16.13
N ASP A 387 -9.92 -23.81 16.64
CA ASP A 387 -9.44 -25.04 15.99
C ASP A 387 -10.59 -26.01 15.67
N GLU A 388 -11.62 -26.07 16.52
CA GLU A 388 -12.79 -26.92 16.28
C GLU A 388 -13.56 -26.55 15.00
N SER A 389 -13.60 -25.26 14.63
CA SER A 389 -14.19 -24.83 13.36
C SER A 389 -13.34 -25.31 12.19
N ALA A 390 -12.01 -25.25 12.30
CA ALA A 390 -11.10 -25.77 11.28
C ALA A 390 -11.25 -27.29 11.09
N LYS A 391 -11.37 -28.07 12.17
CA LYS A 391 -11.61 -29.51 12.09
C LYS A 391 -12.96 -29.86 11.46
N LYS A 392 -14.01 -29.07 11.75
CA LYS A 392 -15.31 -29.23 11.08
C LYS A 392 -15.21 -28.94 9.58
N GLN A 393 -14.47 -27.90 9.21
CA GLN A 393 -14.21 -27.58 7.81
C GLN A 393 -13.40 -28.67 7.10
N LEU A 394 -12.41 -29.27 7.79
CA LEU A 394 -11.66 -30.42 7.28
C LEU A 394 -12.58 -31.60 7.00
N ALA A 395 -13.47 -31.93 7.95
CA ALA A 395 -14.44 -33.01 7.76
C ALA A 395 -15.31 -32.78 6.52
N GLN A 396 -15.80 -31.54 6.33
CA GLN A 396 -16.58 -31.19 5.14
C GLN A 396 -15.76 -31.35 3.84
N LEU A 397 -14.52 -30.87 3.79
CA LEU A 397 -13.66 -31.01 2.62
C LEU A 397 -13.37 -32.49 2.29
N LEU A 398 -13.17 -33.33 3.30
CA LEU A 398 -12.94 -34.77 3.12
C LEU A 398 -14.21 -35.47 2.65
N GLU A 399 -15.39 -35.11 3.15
CA GLU A 399 -16.67 -35.63 2.66
C GLU A 399 -16.92 -35.24 1.19
N GLU A 400 -16.63 -33.99 0.83
CA GLU A 400 -16.68 -33.53 -0.56
C GLU A 400 -15.69 -34.30 -1.44
N GLY A 401 -14.49 -34.58 -0.91
CA GLY A 401 -13.47 -35.41 -1.54
C GLY A 401 -13.92 -36.86 -1.77
N LEU A 402 -14.66 -37.46 -0.82
CA LEU A 402 -15.20 -38.82 -0.97
C LEU A 402 -16.33 -38.89 -2.01
N LYS A 403 -17.19 -37.85 -2.08
CA LYS A 403 -18.32 -37.79 -3.02
C LYS A 403 -17.91 -37.37 -4.44
N GLY A 404 -16.79 -36.67 -4.59
CA GLY A 404 -16.33 -36.08 -5.85
C GLY A 404 -17.06 -34.77 -6.20
N LYS A 405 -16.34 -33.75 -6.66
CA LYS A 405 -16.92 -32.44 -7.01
C LYS A 405 -17.79 -32.52 -8.27
N LYS A 406 -19.07 -32.14 -8.16
CA LYS A 406 -19.87 -31.71 -9.32
C LYS A 406 -19.43 -30.29 -9.72
N GLY A 407 -18.56 -30.14 -10.73
CA GLY A 407 -18.62 -28.91 -11.53
C GLY A 407 -17.36 -28.27 -12.14
N ARG A 408 -16.11 -28.62 -11.83
CA ARG A 408 -14.95 -28.05 -12.56
C ARG A 408 -13.81 -29.05 -12.66
N GLY A 409 -13.41 -29.34 -13.90
CA GLY A 409 -12.42 -30.37 -14.25
C GLY A 409 -13.11 -31.70 -14.54
N ARG A 410 -13.32 -32.03 -15.82
CA ARG A 410 -13.67 -33.41 -16.18
C ARG A 410 -12.40 -34.24 -15.94
N PRO A 411 -12.45 -35.31 -15.12
CA PRO A 411 -11.35 -36.25 -15.06
C PRO A 411 -11.07 -36.79 -16.47
N SER A 412 -9.81 -37.14 -16.75
CA SER A 412 -9.41 -37.75 -18.02
C SER A 412 -10.30 -38.96 -18.34
N LYS A 413 -10.63 -39.20 -19.62
CA LYS A 413 -11.51 -40.29 -20.08
C LYS A 413 -11.15 -41.69 -19.52
N GLU A 414 -9.93 -41.89 -19.05
CA GLU A 414 -9.42 -43.15 -18.49
C GLU A 414 -9.58 -43.30 -16.96
N PHE A 415 -9.94 -42.24 -16.21
CA PHE A 415 -10.05 -42.33 -14.75
C PHE A 415 -11.47 -42.76 -14.33
N LYS A 416 -11.60 -43.93 -13.70
CA LYS A 416 -12.88 -44.41 -13.15
C LYS A 416 -13.31 -43.53 -11.98
N THR A 417 -14.45 -42.85 -12.13
CA THR A 417 -14.99 -41.93 -11.12
C THR A 417 -15.78 -42.62 -10.01
N THR A 418 -16.12 -43.90 -10.17
CA THR A 418 -16.88 -44.69 -9.19
C THR A 418 -16.01 -45.77 -8.55
N PRO A 419 -16.01 -45.89 -7.21
CA PRO A 419 -15.31 -46.96 -6.51
C PRO A 419 -15.91 -48.34 -6.83
N GLU A 420 -15.08 -49.37 -6.89
CA GLU A 420 -15.48 -50.77 -7.15
C GLU A 420 -15.66 -51.57 -5.85
N VAL A 421 -15.03 -51.14 -4.75
CA VAL A 421 -14.84 -51.91 -3.52
C VAL A 421 -15.52 -51.22 -2.34
N PHE A 422 -15.24 -49.94 -2.14
CA PHE A 422 -15.77 -49.18 -1.01
C PHE A 422 -17.15 -48.59 -1.34
N ASN A 423 -18.19 -49.39 -1.11
CA ASN A 423 -19.58 -48.93 -1.21
C ASN A 423 -20.05 -48.18 0.04
N GLN A 424 -19.29 -48.26 1.13
CA GLN A 424 -19.54 -47.56 2.39
C GLN A 424 -18.32 -46.73 2.79
N HIS A 425 -18.54 -45.47 3.15
CA HIS A 425 -17.50 -44.56 3.61
C HIS A 425 -18.07 -43.61 4.65
N ILE A 426 -17.23 -43.16 5.58
CA ILE A 426 -17.62 -42.17 6.58
C ILE A 426 -16.44 -41.27 6.93
N VAL A 427 -16.73 -39.99 7.15
CA VAL A 427 -15.81 -39.05 7.78
C VAL A 427 -16.25 -38.83 9.22
N VAL A 428 -15.34 -39.04 10.16
CA VAL A 428 -15.61 -38.88 11.60
C VAL A 428 -14.48 -38.11 12.26
N ARG A 429 -14.73 -37.49 13.41
CA ARG A 429 -13.67 -36.87 14.22
C ARG A 429 -13.05 -37.82 15.25
N GLY A 430 -13.68 -38.98 15.46
CA GLY A 430 -13.20 -39.99 16.40
C GLY A 430 -14.04 -41.26 16.29
N VAL A 431 -13.55 -42.35 16.88
CA VAL A 431 -14.16 -43.68 16.75
C VAL A 431 -15.58 -43.72 17.30
N ASN A 432 -15.85 -42.99 18.38
CA ASN A 432 -17.17 -42.90 19.02
C ASN A 432 -18.27 -42.28 18.13
N ALA A 433 -17.89 -41.57 17.06
CA ALA A 433 -18.85 -40.96 16.13
C ALA A 433 -19.24 -41.90 14.98
N ILE A 434 -18.69 -43.11 14.92
CA ILE A 434 -19.02 -44.10 13.88
C ILE A 434 -20.38 -44.74 14.21
N GLN A 435 -21.27 -44.74 13.22
CA GLN A 435 -22.61 -45.32 13.33
C GLN A 435 -22.57 -46.84 13.51
N LYS A 436 -23.48 -47.42 14.30
CA LYS A 436 -23.50 -48.86 14.60
C LYS A 436 -23.65 -49.72 13.35
N GLU A 437 -24.39 -49.23 12.35
CA GLU A 437 -24.61 -49.90 11.06
C GLU A 437 -23.29 -50.13 10.32
N ILE A 438 -22.32 -49.22 10.46
CA ILE A 438 -20.98 -49.35 9.87
C ILE A 438 -20.10 -50.28 10.72
N LEU A 439 -20.28 -50.25 12.05
CA LEU A 439 -19.58 -51.13 12.98
C LEU A 439 -20.01 -52.61 12.89
N GLU A 440 -21.22 -52.87 12.40
CA GLU A 440 -21.77 -54.23 12.22
C GLU A 440 -21.72 -54.71 10.77
N SER A 441 -21.32 -53.84 9.82
CA SER A 441 -21.22 -54.17 8.41
C SER A 441 -20.05 -55.11 8.11
N ASN A 442 -20.31 -56.10 7.26
CA ASN A 442 -19.30 -56.98 6.64
C ASN A 442 -18.81 -56.45 5.27
N ASN A 443 -19.39 -55.36 4.76
CA ASN A 443 -18.93 -54.76 3.51
C ASN A 443 -17.61 -54.00 3.72
N PRO A 444 -16.78 -53.82 2.68
CA PRO A 444 -15.61 -52.96 2.77
C PRO A 444 -15.98 -51.51 3.11
N VAL A 445 -15.34 -50.96 4.15
CA VAL A 445 -15.58 -49.60 4.65
C VAL A 445 -14.29 -48.79 4.67
N ALA A 446 -14.34 -47.57 4.13
CA ALA A 446 -13.30 -46.57 4.33
C ALA A 446 -13.71 -45.57 5.42
N VAL A 447 -12.94 -45.51 6.51
CA VAL A 447 -13.14 -44.55 7.60
C VAL A 447 -12.07 -43.47 7.49
N VAL A 448 -12.49 -42.21 7.37
CA VAL A 448 -11.56 -41.07 7.31
C VAL A 448 -11.72 -40.23 8.58
N PHE A 449 -10.65 -40.10 9.36
CA PHE A 449 -10.63 -39.29 10.55
C PHE A 449 -10.28 -37.84 10.22
N ALA A 450 -11.13 -36.89 10.60
CA ALA A 450 -10.90 -35.45 10.44
C ALA A 450 -10.28 -34.80 11.69
N ASP A 451 -9.74 -35.61 12.60
CA ASP A 451 -8.99 -35.19 13.78
C ASP A 451 -7.94 -36.26 14.11
N LYS A 452 -7.03 -35.95 15.03
CA LYS A 452 -6.11 -36.94 15.60
C LYS A 452 -6.89 -37.99 16.38
N VAL A 453 -6.38 -39.20 16.39
CA VAL A 453 -6.97 -40.34 17.11
C VAL A 453 -5.89 -41.10 17.87
N ASP A 454 -6.22 -41.60 19.05
CA ASP A 454 -5.30 -42.40 19.84
C ASP A 454 -5.23 -43.85 19.33
N LYS A 455 -4.08 -44.48 19.58
CA LYS A 455 -3.80 -45.86 19.15
C LYS A 455 -4.81 -46.88 19.67
N ASP A 456 -5.28 -46.75 20.91
CA ASP A 456 -6.15 -47.74 21.54
C ASP A 456 -7.55 -47.71 20.89
N SER A 457 -8.09 -46.52 20.64
CA SER A 457 -9.34 -46.34 19.90
C SER A 457 -9.27 -46.92 18.48
N VAL A 458 -8.18 -46.69 17.75
CA VAL A 458 -8.03 -47.23 16.38
C VAL A 458 -7.86 -48.75 16.41
N LEU A 459 -7.16 -49.29 17.41
CA LEU A 459 -7.06 -50.74 17.60
C LEU A 459 -8.42 -51.36 17.90
N GLU A 460 -9.25 -50.74 18.74
CA GLU A 460 -10.60 -51.22 19.02
C GLU A 460 -11.47 -51.26 17.75
N LEU A 461 -11.33 -50.25 16.88
CA LEU A 461 -12.04 -50.19 15.61
C LEU A 461 -11.61 -51.28 14.61
N LEU A 462 -10.31 -51.50 14.46
CA LEU A 462 -9.75 -52.33 13.37
C LEU A 462 -9.52 -53.79 13.77
N LYS A 463 -9.37 -54.10 15.06
CA LYS A 463 -9.02 -55.45 15.52
C LYS A 463 -10.06 -56.48 15.09
N GLY A 464 -9.63 -57.45 14.28
CA GLY A 464 -10.49 -58.50 13.74
C GLY A 464 -11.43 -58.05 12.61
N ARG A 465 -11.26 -56.83 12.08
CA ARG A 465 -12.08 -56.27 10.99
C ARG A 465 -11.24 -55.98 9.76
N ASN A 466 -11.03 -57.00 8.95
CA ASN A 466 -10.18 -56.91 7.74
C ASN A 466 -10.86 -56.18 6.57
N ASN A 467 -12.16 -55.91 6.70
CA ASN A 467 -12.95 -55.13 5.76
C ASN A 467 -12.89 -53.61 6.01
N VAL A 468 -12.17 -53.14 7.03
CA VAL A 468 -12.11 -51.71 7.38
C VAL A 468 -10.70 -51.16 7.13
N VAL A 469 -10.63 -50.05 6.40
CA VAL A 469 -9.39 -49.28 6.24
C VAL A 469 -9.61 -47.88 6.80
N ALA A 470 -8.64 -47.40 7.58
CA ALA A 470 -8.67 -46.08 8.19
C ALA A 470 -7.66 -45.12 7.53
N LEU A 471 -8.07 -43.90 7.25
CA LEU A 471 -7.20 -42.77 6.92
C LEU A 471 -7.25 -41.81 8.10
N ALA A 472 -6.09 -41.41 8.61
CA ALA A 472 -5.99 -40.47 9.72
C ALA A 472 -4.81 -39.52 9.47
N PRO A 473 -4.83 -38.31 10.05
CA PRO A 473 -3.69 -37.40 10.03
C PRO A 473 -2.42 -38.06 10.57
N TYR A 474 -2.54 -38.64 11.75
CA TYR A 474 -1.60 -39.54 12.40
C TYR A 474 -2.28 -40.13 13.65
N ILE A 475 -1.78 -41.27 14.12
CA ILE A 475 -2.28 -41.94 15.31
C ILE A 475 -1.37 -41.60 16.50
N GLU A 476 -1.92 -40.97 17.54
CA GLU A 476 -1.17 -40.62 18.74
C GLU A 476 -0.69 -41.88 19.48
N GLY A 477 0.60 -41.93 19.80
CA GLY A 477 1.25 -43.09 20.42
C GLY A 477 1.61 -44.22 19.45
N TYR A 478 1.42 -44.01 18.15
CA TYR A 478 1.85 -44.94 17.09
C TYR A 478 2.70 -44.23 16.01
N ASP A 479 2.34 -43.01 15.64
CA ASP A 479 3.04 -42.17 14.68
C ASP A 479 3.72 -40.97 15.35
N GLU A 480 4.83 -40.50 14.76
CA GLU A 480 5.40 -39.20 15.09
C GLU A 480 4.85 -38.11 14.14
N PRO A 481 4.53 -36.90 14.66
CA PRO A 481 4.03 -35.81 13.83
C PRO A 481 5.13 -35.28 12.91
N GLU A 482 4.85 -35.26 11.61
CA GLU A 482 5.79 -34.79 10.60
C GLU A 482 5.99 -33.27 10.63
N ARG A 483 7.25 -32.85 10.50
CA ARG A 483 7.63 -31.44 10.46
C ARG A 483 7.55 -30.87 9.05
N LEU A 484 7.18 -29.59 8.97
CA LEU A 484 7.15 -28.80 7.75
C LEU A 484 8.52 -28.75 7.08
N SER A 485 8.53 -28.96 5.76
CA SER A 485 9.74 -28.76 4.96
C SER A 485 10.11 -27.26 4.84
N PRO A 486 11.40 -26.90 4.73
CA PRO A 486 11.82 -25.52 4.49
C PRO A 486 11.31 -24.93 3.15
N GLU A 487 10.94 -25.79 2.19
CA GLU A 487 10.36 -25.37 0.91
C GLU A 487 8.90 -24.96 1.09
N ASP A 488 8.12 -25.74 1.84
CA ASP A 488 6.71 -25.43 2.12
C ASP A 488 6.56 -24.17 2.99
N ILE A 489 7.48 -23.93 3.94
CA ILE A 489 7.51 -22.70 4.75
C ILE A 489 7.79 -21.46 3.88
N ARG A 490 8.70 -21.57 2.90
CA ARG A 490 9.00 -20.46 1.98
C ARG A 490 7.90 -20.25 0.94
N GLY A 491 7.21 -21.32 0.55
CA GLY A 491 6.16 -21.30 -0.47
C GLY A 491 4.83 -20.73 0.04
N ILE A 492 4.62 -20.64 1.36
CA ILE A 492 3.37 -20.18 1.96
C ILE A 492 3.66 -19.11 3.01
N SER A 493 3.43 -17.85 2.64
CA SER A 493 3.76 -16.68 3.47
C SER A 493 3.13 -16.71 4.87
N GLU A 494 1.93 -17.26 4.99
CA GLU A 494 1.16 -17.35 6.23
C GLU A 494 1.79 -18.33 7.23
N LEU A 495 2.55 -19.33 6.76
CA LEU A 495 3.18 -20.33 7.62
C LEU A 495 4.52 -19.88 8.22
N ALA A 496 5.07 -18.76 7.76
CA ALA A 496 6.35 -18.25 8.26
C ALA A 496 6.29 -17.80 9.74
N GLN A 497 5.09 -17.49 10.25
CA GLN A 497 4.87 -16.99 11.61
C GLN A 497 4.46 -18.07 12.62
N LEU A 498 4.31 -19.33 12.18
CA LEU A 498 3.94 -20.43 13.06
C LEU A 498 5.13 -20.86 13.93
N GLU A 499 4.96 -20.73 15.25
CA GLU A 499 5.96 -21.16 16.23
C GLU A 499 6.18 -22.68 16.22
N SER A 500 5.10 -23.45 16.00
CA SER A 500 5.13 -24.91 15.89
C SER A 500 5.05 -25.37 14.42
N LYS A 501 5.95 -26.29 14.04
CA LYS A 501 6.27 -26.59 12.63
C LYS A 501 5.76 -27.95 12.17
N THR A 502 4.58 -28.43 12.58
CA THR A 502 4.04 -29.70 12.05
C THR A 502 3.08 -29.47 10.88
N TYR A 503 2.96 -30.45 9.97
CA TYR A 503 1.98 -30.39 8.88
C TYR A 503 0.53 -30.32 9.38
N TRP A 504 0.23 -30.95 10.52
CA TRP A 504 -1.10 -30.91 11.13
C TRP A 504 -1.48 -29.50 11.60
N GLU A 505 -0.60 -28.83 12.35
CA GLU A 505 -0.86 -27.47 12.84
C GLU A 505 -0.97 -26.48 11.68
N ALA A 506 -0.12 -26.62 10.66
CA ALA A 506 -0.19 -25.83 9.44
C ALA A 506 -1.52 -26.03 8.70
N LEU A 507 -2.03 -27.26 8.63
CA LEU A 507 -3.33 -27.55 8.02
C LEU A 507 -4.46 -26.86 8.78
N ILE A 508 -4.49 -26.98 10.12
CA ILE A 508 -5.49 -26.33 10.96
C ILE A 508 -5.48 -24.81 10.76
N GLU A 509 -4.30 -24.20 10.74
CA GLU A 509 -4.16 -22.75 10.50
C GLU A 509 -4.61 -22.35 9.10
N MET A 510 -4.22 -23.09 8.07
CA MET A 510 -4.64 -22.83 6.69
C MET A 510 -6.16 -22.92 6.53
N LEU A 511 -6.80 -23.87 7.22
CA LEU A 511 -8.26 -24.00 7.22
C LEU A 511 -8.95 -22.81 7.91
N LYS A 512 -8.36 -22.22 8.96
CA LYS A 512 -8.88 -20.98 9.56
C LYS A 512 -8.87 -19.84 8.55
N TYR A 513 -7.76 -19.66 7.81
CA TYR A 513 -7.69 -18.66 6.73
C TYR A 513 -8.77 -18.89 5.67
N TYR A 514 -8.96 -20.16 5.26
CA TYR A 514 -9.99 -20.53 4.29
C TYR A 514 -11.42 -20.24 4.79
N ILE A 515 -11.73 -20.55 6.06
CA ILE A 515 -13.03 -20.25 6.68
C ILE A 515 -13.31 -18.75 6.65
N VAL A 516 -12.33 -17.92 7.02
CA VAL A 516 -12.49 -16.47 7.07
C VAL A 516 -12.92 -15.89 5.72
N VAL A 517 -12.22 -16.24 4.64
CA VAL A 517 -12.53 -15.71 3.30
C VAL A 517 -13.77 -16.36 2.66
N SER A 518 -14.21 -17.51 3.18
CA SER A 518 -15.36 -18.22 2.66
C SER A 518 -16.66 -17.78 3.33
N GLU A 519 -16.62 -17.55 4.64
CA GLU A 519 -17.82 -17.40 5.47
C GLU A 519 -17.90 -16.08 6.23
N HIS A 520 -16.76 -15.51 6.65
CA HIS A 520 -16.77 -14.34 7.52
C HIS A 520 -16.68 -13.01 6.77
N ILE A 521 -15.99 -12.95 5.63
CA ILE A 521 -15.91 -11.73 4.81
C ILE A 521 -17.16 -11.61 3.92
N THR A 522 -18.21 -10.97 4.45
CA THR A 522 -19.45 -10.72 3.71
C THR A 522 -19.39 -9.43 2.90
N GLU A 523 -20.29 -9.26 1.94
CA GLU A 523 -20.41 -8.02 1.18
C GLU A 523 -20.77 -6.82 2.07
N GLU A 524 -21.60 -7.02 3.09
CA GLU A 524 -21.90 -5.99 4.09
C GLU A 524 -20.68 -5.64 4.93
N GLN A 525 -19.85 -6.61 5.31
CA GLN A 525 -18.59 -6.34 6.00
C GLN A 525 -17.60 -5.62 5.10
N LEU A 526 -17.50 -5.96 3.81
CA LEU A 526 -16.67 -5.23 2.86
C LEU A 526 -17.16 -3.81 2.63
N LYS A 527 -18.49 -3.60 2.58
CA LYS A 527 -19.11 -2.26 2.50
C LYS A 527 -18.86 -1.46 3.76
N LYS A 528 -19.03 -2.07 4.94
CA LYS A 528 -18.78 -1.45 6.24
C LYS A 528 -17.30 -1.13 6.45
N PHE A 529 -16.42 -2.05 6.08
CA PHE A 529 -14.97 -1.85 6.10
C PHE A 529 -14.53 -0.74 5.13
N ALA A 530 -15.14 -0.69 3.93
CA ALA A 530 -14.93 0.41 3.00
C ALA A 530 -15.51 1.73 3.51
N SER A 531 -16.67 1.74 4.18
CA SER A 531 -17.33 2.97 4.62
C SER A 531 -16.77 3.53 5.94
N GLU A 532 -16.41 2.68 6.90
CA GLU A 532 -15.78 3.05 8.18
C GLU A 532 -14.38 3.64 7.97
N GLU A 533 -13.64 3.17 6.97
CA GLU A 533 -12.31 3.69 6.63
C GLU A 533 -12.34 4.90 5.66
N MET A 534 -13.44 5.13 4.89
CA MET A 534 -13.42 6.12 3.79
C MET A 534 -14.58 7.13 3.67
N GLY A 535 -15.55 7.20 4.57
CA GLY A 535 -16.34 8.44 4.74
C GLY A 535 -17.13 9.00 3.53
N GLY A 536 -17.55 8.18 2.55
CA GLY A 536 -18.44 8.62 1.46
C GLY A 536 -18.91 7.51 0.50
N GLU A 537 -20.10 7.66 -0.10
CA GLU A 537 -20.78 6.62 -0.92
C GLU A 537 -20.40 6.61 -2.42
N GLU A 538 -19.80 7.68 -2.98
CA GLU A 538 -19.56 7.81 -4.44
C GLU A 538 -18.44 6.91 -5.00
N PHE A 539 -17.47 6.49 -4.18
CA PHE A 539 -16.33 5.64 -4.61
C PHE A 539 -16.50 4.15 -4.26
N ALA A 540 -17.68 3.75 -3.77
CA ALA A 540 -17.89 2.44 -3.15
C ALA A 540 -17.92 1.27 -4.15
N GLU A 541 -18.50 1.41 -5.34
CA GLU A 541 -18.78 0.24 -6.21
C GLU A 541 -17.53 -0.37 -6.87
N ASP A 542 -16.64 0.45 -7.44
CA ASP A 542 -15.42 -0.04 -8.09
C ASP A 542 -14.42 -0.60 -7.08
N ILE A 543 -14.31 0.04 -5.91
CA ILE A 543 -13.48 -0.44 -4.80
C ILE A 543 -14.06 -1.75 -4.24
N LEU A 544 -15.37 -1.83 -4.04
CA LEU A 544 -16.04 -3.06 -3.61
C LEU A 544 -15.83 -4.19 -4.62
N LYS A 545 -15.91 -3.90 -5.92
CA LYS A 545 -15.64 -4.88 -6.98
C LYS A 545 -14.19 -5.39 -6.92
N MET A 546 -13.23 -4.50 -6.71
CA MET A 546 -11.82 -4.88 -6.54
C MET A 546 -11.58 -5.69 -5.26
N LEU A 547 -12.19 -5.30 -4.14
CA LEU A 547 -12.15 -6.03 -2.87
C LEU A 547 -12.74 -7.44 -3.02
N LYS A 548 -13.91 -7.57 -3.66
CA LYS A 548 -14.53 -8.88 -3.96
C LYS A 548 -13.61 -9.76 -4.82
N ALA A 549 -12.98 -9.19 -5.85
CA ALA A 549 -12.05 -9.94 -6.69
C ALA A 549 -10.84 -10.47 -5.89
N LYS A 550 -10.28 -9.64 -5.01
CA LYS A 550 -9.18 -10.05 -4.11
C LYS A 550 -9.62 -11.14 -3.12
N VAL A 551 -10.80 -11.03 -2.50
CA VAL A 551 -11.34 -12.07 -1.60
C VAL A 551 -11.52 -13.39 -2.35
N SER A 552 -12.06 -13.34 -3.57
CA SER A 552 -12.21 -14.54 -4.41
C SER A 552 -10.85 -15.17 -4.73
N SER A 553 -9.86 -14.37 -5.11
CA SER A 553 -8.51 -14.86 -5.39
C SER A 553 -7.86 -15.50 -4.15
N LYS A 554 -8.03 -14.89 -2.97
CA LYS A 554 -7.55 -15.45 -1.70
C LYS A 554 -8.27 -16.74 -1.30
N ARG A 555 -9.58 -16.85 -1.58
CA ARG A 555 -10.34 -18.08 -1.39
C ARG A 555 -9.77 -19.24 -2.19
N ASP A 556 -9.50 -19.03 -3.48
CA ASP A 556 -8.90 -20.06 -4.33
C ASP A 556 -7.49 -20.44 -3.86
N TYR A 557 -6.69 -19.44 -3.45
CA TYR A 557 -5.36 -19.64 -2.86
C TYR A 557 -5.42 -20.53 -1.60
N TYR A 558 -6.20 -20.15 -0.58
CA TYR A 558 -6.28 -20.91 0.66
C TYR A 558 -6.89 -22.30 0.46
N TYR A 559 -7.86 -22.45 -0.45
CA TYR A 559 -8.41 -23.76 -0.81
C TYR A 559 -7.33 -24.69 -1.37
N LYS A 560 -6.54 -24.19 -2.33
CA LYS A 560 -5.45 -24.97 -2.95
C LYS A 560 -4.39 -25.36 -1.92
N HIS A 561 -3.98 -24.43 -1.07
CA HIS A 561 -2.98 -24.70 -0.04
C HIS A 561 -3.50 -25.64 1.06
N ALA A 562 -4.78 -25.53 1.44
CA ALA A 562 -5.41 -26.48 2.35
C ALA A 562 -5.38 -27.90 1.77
N TRP A 563 -5.72 -28.09 0.50
CA TRP A 563 -5.65 -29.41 -0.15
C TRP A 563 -4.23 -29.95 -0.31
N ASN A 564 -3.26 -29.09 -0.60
CA ASN A 564 -1.86 -29.50 -0.60
C ASN A 564 -1.44 -30.00 0.79
N LEU A 565 -1.84 -29.31 1.86
CA LEU A 565 -1.57 -29.74 3.23
C LEU A 565 -2.36 -31.00 3.62
N ILE A 566 -3.61 -31.15 3.17
CA ILE A 566 -4.36 -32.41 3.32
C ILE A 566 -3.57 -33.57 2.67
N ASN A 567 -3.04 -33.39 1.47
CA ASN A 567 -2.22 -34.42 0.83
C ASN A 567 -0.93 -34.73 1.61
N ARG A 568 -0.31 -33.74 2.27
CA ARG A 568 0.85 -33.97 3.14
C ARG A 568 0.49 -34.68 4.45
N VAL A 569 -0.70 -34.43 4.96
CA VAL A 569 -1.17 -34.99 6.24
C VAL A 569 -1.74 -36.40 6.07
N TYR A 570 -2.42 -36.70 4.97
CA TYR A 570 -3.10 -37.99 4.75
C TYR A 570 -2.34 -38.90 3.78
N GLN A 571 -1.08 -39.21 4.11
CA GLN A 571 -0.22 -40.08 3.30
C GLN A 571 -0.27 -41.56 3.69
N ARG A 572 -0.91 -41.85 4.82
CA ARG A 572 -0.90 -43.16 5.46
C ARG A 572 -2.29 -43.77 5.51
N ILE A 573 -2.34 -45.08 5.28
CA ILE A 573 -3.52 -45.91 5.51
C ILE A 573 -3.24 -46.91 6.62
N TYR A 574 -4.21 -47.12 7.49
CA TYR A 574 -4.11 -48.01 8.64
C TYR A 574 -5.11 -49.14 8.52
N TYR A 575 -4.65 -50.35 8.81
CA TYR A 575 -5.45 -51.57 8.76
C TYR A 575 -4.91 -52.57 9.78
N TYR A 576 -5.73 -53.54 10.18
CA TYR A 576 -5.31 -54.60 11.09
C TYR A 576 -5.16 -55.91 10.32
N ARG A 577 -3.99 -56.53 10.37
CA ARG A 577 -3.75 -57.84 9.74
C ARG A 577 -2.64 -58.58 10.48
N LEU A 578 -2.71 -59.91 10.51
CA LEU A 578 -1.72 -60.77 11.21
C LEU A 578 -1.54 -60.38 12.69
N GLY A 579 -2.63 -60.03 13.38
CA GLY A 579 -2.61 -59.73 14.83
C GLY A 579 -1.97 -58.39 15.23
N SER A 580 -1.67 -57.51 14.29
CA SER A 580 -1.08 -56.19 14.57
C SER A 580 -1.68 -55.08 13.70
N LEU A 581 -1.64 -53.84 14.21
CA LEU A 581 -1.90 -52.65 13.41
C LEU A 581 -0.76 -52.49 12.40
N LYS A 582 -1.12 -52.28 11.14
CA LYS A 582 -0.21 -52.10 10.01
C LYS A 582 -0.51 -50.77 9.33
N THR A 583 0.50 -50.24 8.66
CA THR A 583 0.43 -48.97 7.95
C THR A 583 1.14 -49.07 6.62
N GLU A 584 0.54 -48.53 5.57
CA GLU A 584 1.21 -48.30 4.28
C GLU A 584 1.29 -46.80 4.02
N GLU A 585 2.48 -46.35 3.62
CA GLU A 585 2.77 -44.95 3.28
C GLU A 585 2.83 -44.73 1.77
N GLY A 586 2.59 -43.49 1.34
CA GLY A 586 2.70 -43.05 -0.05
C GLY A 586 1.35 -42.78 -0.73
N LEU A 587 0.25 -42.71 0.02
CA LEU A 587 -1.04 -42.28 -0.51
C LEU A 587 -0.93 -40.80 -0.94
N SER A 588 -1.38 -40.49 -2.17
CA SER A 588 -1.40 -39.12 -2.68
C SER A 588 -2.83 -38.71 -3.03
N LEU A 589 -3.43 -37.87 -2.18
CA LEU A 589 -4.74 -37.29 -2.42
C LEU A 589 -4.65 -36.09 -3.37
N GLU A 590 -5.66 -35.93 -4.21
CA GLU A 590 -5.77 -34.83 -5.17
C GLU A 590 -7.11 -34.12 -5.00
N SER A 591 -7.13 -32.79 -5.07
CA SER A 591 -8.34 -31.98 -4.82
C SER A 591 -9.45 -32.13 -5.88
N ASP A 592 -9.10 -32.60 -7.08
CA ASP A 592 -9.95 -32.72 -8.26
C ASP A 592 -10.39 -34.16 -8.56
N LYS A 593 -9.85 -35.14 -7.81
CA LYS A 593 -10.22 -36.56 -7.94
C LYS A 593 -10.89 -37.07 -6.66
N PRO A 594 -11.88 -37.97 -6.75
CA PRO A 594 -12.50 -38.53 -5.56
C PRO A 594 -11.50 -39.39 -4.77
N ILE A 595 -11.57 -39.34 -3.44
CA ILE A 595 -10.62 -40.03 -2.54
C ILE A 595 -10.73 -41.56 -2.68
N LEU A 596 -11.94 -42.13 -2.83
CA LEU A 596 -12.13 -43.58 -2.85
C LEU A 596 -11.43 -44.28 -4.04
N PRO A 597 -11.57 -43.83 -5.30
CA PRO A 597 -10.79 -44.38 -6.42
C PRO A 597 -9.26 -44.30 -6.22
N ILE A 598 -8.76 -43.23 -5.60
CA ILE A 598 -7.33 -43.09 -5.27
C ILE A 598 -6.93 -44.16 -4.26
N LEU A 599 -7.71 -44.32 -3.19
CA LEU A 599 -7.50 -45.31 -2.15
C LEU A 599 -7.51 -46.74 -2.72
N GLU A 600 -8.50 -47.08 -3.54
CA GLU A 600 -8.60 -48.41 -4.16
C GLU A 600 -7.39 -48.70 -5.06
N ARG A 601 -7.00 -47.75 -5.90
CA ARG A 601 -5.82 -47.89 -6.75
C ARG A 601 -4.56 -48.12 -5.90
N PHE A 602 -4.38 -47.34 -4.85
CA PHE A 602 -3.24 -47.48 -3.94
C PHE A 602 -3.22 -48.86 -3.25
N LEU A 603 -4.37 -49.34 -2.76
CA LEU A 603 -4.48 -50.66 -2.15
C LEU A 603 -4.19 -51.80 -3.15
N LYS A 604 -4.62 -51.67 -4.41
CA LYS A 604 -4.29 -52.62 -5.50
C LYS A 604 -2.78 -52.63 -5.77
N GLU A 605 -2.16 -51.46 -5.91
CA GLU A 605 -0.71 -51.32 -6.13
C GLU A 605 0.13 -51.94 -5.00
N LYS A 606 -0.37 -51.88 -3.76
CA LYS A 606 0.25 -52.50 -2.58
C LYS A 606 -0.07 -53.99 -2.42
N GLY A 607 -0.90 -54.57 -3.29
CA GLY A 607 -1.33 -55.97 -3.18
C GLY A 607 -2.22 -56.26 -1.96
N LEU A 608 -2.85 -55.23 -1.37
CA LEU A 608 -3.74 -55.40 -0.22
C LEU A 608 -5.15 -55.83 -0.62
N ILE A 609 -5.54 -55.52 -1.86
CA ILE A 609 -6.78 -55.96 -2.51
C ILE A 609 -6.49 -56.46 -3.94
N PRO A 610 -7.29 -57.38 -4.49
CA PRO A 610 -7.06 -57.95 -5.83
C PRO A 610 -7.27 -56.93 -6.97
N GLU A 611 -6.59 -57.15 -8.10
CA GLU A 611 -6.68 -56.28 -9.29
C GLU A 611 -8.09 -56.27 -9.92
N CYS A 612 -8.74 -57.43 -9.92
CA CYS A 612 -10.12 -57.63 -10.35
C CYS A 612 -10.90 -58.33 -9.23
N PHE A 613 -12.08 -57.83 -8.90
CA PHE A 613 -12.97 -58.50 -7.95
C PHE A 613 -13.91 -59.43 -8.71
N THR A 614 -13.61 -60.73 -8.68
CA THR A 614 -14.59 -61.77 -9.02
C THR A 614 -15.37 -62.16 -7.77
N GLY A 615 -16.56 -62.78 -7.92
CA GLY A 615 -17.47 -63.05 -6.79
C GLY A 615 -16.86 -63.89 -5.65
N GLU A 616 -15.77 -64.62 -5.90
CA GLU A 616 -15.03 -65.39 -4.90
C GLU A 616 -13.98 -64.54 -4.13
N ASP A 617 -13.49 -63.45 -4.72
CA ASP A 617 -12.43 -62.60 -4.14
C ASP A 617 -12.93 -61.72 -2.98
N LEU A 618 -14.20 -61.30 -3.00
CA LEU A 618 -14.86 -60.58 -1.91
C LEU A 618 -14.89 -61.40 -0.61
N LEU A 619 -14.95 -62.73 -0.70
CA LEU A 619 -14.91 -63.61 0.46
C LEU A 619 -13.50 -63.71 1.07
N SER A 620 -12.44 -63.52 0.27
CA SER A 620 -11.05 -63.56 0.76
C SER A 620 -10.70 -62.31 1.58
N VAL A 621 -11.21 -61.13 1.22
CA VAL A 621 -11.05 -59.88 1.98
C VAL A 621 -11.75 -59.93 3.35
N ILE A 622 -12.76 -60.80 3.50
CA ILE A 622 -13.56 -60.96 4.73
C ILE A 622 -13.03 -62.11 5.61
N LYS A 623 -12.33 -63.11 5.07
CA LYS A 623 -11.97 -64.36 5.77
C LYS A 623 -10.53 -64.51 6.28
N ASP A 624 -9.58 -63.70 5.81
CA ASP A 624 -8.18 -63.67 6.28
C ASP A 624 -7.84 -62.31 6.88
#